data_AF-A0A7Y5VCD1-F1
#
_entry.id   AF-A0A7Y5VCD1-F1
#
_cell.length_a   1.000
_cell.length_b   1.000
_cell.length_c   1.000
_cell.angle_alpha   90.00
_cell.angle_beta   90.00
_cell.angle_gamma   90.00
#
_symmetry.space_group_name_H-M   'P 1'
#
loop_
_entity.id
_entity.type
_entity.pdbx_description
1 polymer ?
#
loop_
_entity_poly.entity_id
_entity_poly.type
_entity_poly.pdbx_seq_one_letter_code
_entity_poly.pdbx_strand_id
1 'polypeptide(L)'
;AATNDRATNARVAADARNAHRLCNVVDAPEDGSFSSIAQRATGALLLAVGANGVPPAATRLLDVIGARFDARYGDAFDALRALRERLLARGSREEWERASEQLLGDDFTTRVEDGRLAREARGWR
;
A
#
# COMPACT_ATOMS: atom_id res chain seq x y z
N ALA A 1 19.29 1.59 -10.26
CA ALA A 1 19.94 1.70 -11.56
C ALA A 1 19.05 1.08 -12.63
N ALA A 2 18.82 1.81 -13.73
CA ALA A 2 17.90 1.42 -14.81
C ALA A 2 18.43 1.90 -16.17
N THR A 3 19.75 1.92 -16.34
CA THR A 3 20.37 2.22 -17.64
C THR A 3 20.47 0.94 -18.48
N ASN A 4 20.74 1.08 -19.77
CA ASN A 4 21.00 -0.05 -20.67
C ASN A 4 22.46 -0.56 -20.61
N ASP A 5 23.29 -0.03 -19.70
CA ASP A 5 24.68 -0.45 -19.50
C ASP A 5 24.85 -1.13 -18.14
N ARG A 6 25.16 -2.44 -18.16
CA ARG A 6 25.39 -3.24 -16.95
C ARG A 6 26.55 -2.72 -16.11
N ALA A 7 27.63 -2.22 -16.72
CA ALA A 7 28.78 -1.72 -15.97
C ALA A 7 28.40 -0.45 -15.19
N THR A 8 27.66 0.45 -15.83
CA THR A 8 27.09 1.62 -15.16
C THR A 8 26.14 1.23 -14.04
N ASN A 9 25.24 0.26 -14.26
CA ASN A 9 24.29 -0.18 -13.22
C ASN A 9 25.01 -0.77 -11.99
N ALA A 10 26.03 -1.62 -12.22
CA ALA A 10 26.84 -2.21 -11.17
C ALA A 10 27.62 -1.17 -10.37
N ARG A 11 28.20 -0.16 -11.04
CA ARG A 11 28.88 0.96 -10.36
C ARG A 11 27.92 1.75 -9.48
N VAL A 12 26.72 2.08 -9.98
CA VAL A 12 25.68 2.76 -9.18
C VAL A 12 25.29 1.92 -7.95
N ALA A 13 25.16 0.60 -8.09
CA ALA A 13 24.85 -0.29 -6.97
C ALA A 13 25.98 -0.33 -5.93
N ALA A 14 27.23 -0.40 -6.37
CA ALA A 14 28.40 -0.36 -5.49
C ALA A 14 28.51 0.98 -4.73
N ASP A 15 28.36 2.10 -5.44
CA ASP A 15 28.38 3.44 -4.83
C ASP A 15 27.26 3.60 -3.81
N ALA A 16 26.05 3.14 -4.12
CA ALA A 16 24.93 3.15 -3.18
C ALA A 16 25.20 2.28 -1.95
N ARG A 17 25.78 1.08 -2.12
CA ARG A 17 26.16 0.20 -1.00
C ARG A 17 27.20 0.85 -0.10
N ASN A 18 28.24 1.46 -0.68
CA ASN A 18 29.28 2.18 0.05
C ASN A 18 28.72 3.39 0.83
N ALA A 19 27.68 4.02 0.30
CA ALA A 19 26.98 5.13 0.94
C ALA A 19 25.83 4.70 1.87
N HIS A 20 25.63 3.40 2.12
CA HIS A 20 24.51 2.85 2.89
C HIS A 20 23.13 3.29 2.37
N ARG A 21 22.96 3.37 1.06
CA ARG A 21 21.71 3.74 0.37
C ARG A 21 21.08 2.53 -0.29
N LEU A 22 19.74 2.47 -0.23
CA LEU A 22 18.98 1.45 -0.95
C LEU A 22 19.10 1.67 -2.47
N CYS A 23 19.37 0.60 -3.22
CA CYS A 23 19.43 0.62 -4.68
C CYS A 23 18.73 -0.61 -5.26
N ASN A 24 17.79 -0.39 -6.18
CA ASN A 24 17.23 -1.46 -7.03
C ASN A 24 17.96 -1.45 -8.36
N VAL A 25 18.42 -2.60 -8.83
CA VAL A 25 18.97 -2.79 -10.18
C VAL A 25 17.94 -3.58 -10.97
N VAL A 26 17.28 -2.91 -11.93
CA VAL A 26 16.03 -3.39 -12.53
C VAL A 26 16.19 -4.73 -13.26
N ASP A 27 17.32 -4.92 -13.94
CA ASP A 27 17.62 -6.08 -14.78
C ASP A 27 18.51 -7.14 -14.10
N ALA A 28 19.02 -6.84 -12.90
CA ALA A 28 19.84 -7.73 -12.09
C ALA A 28 19.51 -7.53 -10.60
N PRO A 29 18.35 -8.00 -10.12
CA PRO A 29 17.88 -7.75 -8.75
C PRO A 29 18.89 -8.15 -7.66
N GLU A 30 19.69 -9.19 -7.91
CA GLU A 30 20.78 -9.68 -7.07
C GLU A 30 21.93 -8.68 -6.88
N ASP A 31 22.14 -7.77 -7.83
CA ASP A 31 23.17 -6.72 -7.74
C ASP A 31 22.71 -5.55 -6.86
N GLY A 32 21.39 -5.40 -6.67
CA GLY A 32 20.77 -4.39 -5.83
C GLY A 32 20.71 -4.76 -4.34
N SER A 33 20.07 -3.90 -3.56
CA SER A 33 19.74 -4.12 -2.15
C SER A 33 18.24 -4.30 -1.92
N PHE A 34 17.41 -4.08 -2.94
CA PHE A 34 15.97 -4.35 -2.91
C PHE A 34 15.43 -4.55 -4.33
N SER A 35 14.27 -5.17 -4.44
CA SER A 35 13.55 -5.36 -5.70
C SER A 35 12.20 -4.64 -5.67
N SER A 36 11.74 -4.18 -6.83
CA SER A 36 10.38 -3.66 -6.97
C SER A 36 9.35 -4.78 -6.81
N ILE A 37 8.22 -4.46 -6.17
CA ILE A 37 7.06 -5.35 -6.01
C ILE A 37 5.91 -4.86 -6.90
N ALA A 38 5.03 -5.76 -7.33
CA ALA A 38 3.82 -5.38 -8.05
C ALA A 38 2.90 -4.64 -7.06
N GLN A 39 2.38 -3.47 -7.44
CA GLN A 39 1.55 -2.66 -6.56
C GLN A 39 0.40 -1.98 -7.30
N ARG A 40 -0.73 -1.82 -6.61
CA ARG A 40 -1.93 -1.13 -7.11
C ARG A 40 -2.53 -0.30 -5.99
N ALA A 41 -2.97 0.91 -6.32
CA ALA A 41 -3.69 1.79 -5.41
C ALA A 41 -5.16 1.92 -5.83
N THR A 42 -6.05 1.93 -4.83
CA THR A 42 -7.47 2.22 -4.97
C THR A 42 -7.85 3.20 -3.85
N GLY A 43 -8.00 4.49 -4.17
CA GLY A 43 -8.11 5.53 -3.13
C GLY A 43 -6.89 5.51 -2.20
N ALA A 44 -7.12 5.59 -0.89
CA ALA A 44 -6.09 5.47 0.14
C ALA A 44 -5.63 4.02 0.44
N LEU A 45 -6.18 2.99 -0.21
CA LEU A 45 -5.71 1.60 -0.09
C LEU A 45 -4.56 1.34 -1.07
N LEU A 46 -3.42 0.85 -0.56
CA LEU A 46 -2.30 0.33 -1.35
C LEU A 46 -2.18 -1.19 -1.15
N LEU A 47 -2.20 -1.92 -2.25
CA LEU A 47 -1.96 -3.36 -2.29
C LEU A 47 -0.63 -3.61 -2.98
N ALA A 48 0.20 -4.47 -2.38
CA ALA A 48 1.47 -4.85 -2.97
C ALA A 48 1.73 -6.35 -2.82
N VAL A 49 2.21 -6.99 -3.89
CA VAL A 49 2.51 -8.42 -3.96
C VAL A 49 3.94 -8.60 -4.46
N GLY A 50 4.72 -9.36 -3.69
CA GLY A 50 6.03 -9.86 -4.09
C GLY A 50 5.98 -11.35 -4.41
N ALA A 51 6.65 -11.78 -5.48
CA ALA A 51 6.73 -13.19 -5.88
C ALA A 51 8.17 -13.65 -6.10
N ASN A 52 9.11 -13.12 -5.30
CA ASN A 52 10.52 -13.53 -5.20
C ASN A 52 11.16 -14.01 -6.52
N GLY A 53 11.31 -13.11 -7.50
CA GLY A 53 11.91 -13.44 -8.80
C GLY A 53 10.92 -13.85 -9.91
N VAL A 54 9.62 -13.89 -9.63
CA VAL A 54 8.57 -14.16 -10.65
C VAL A 54 7.60 -12.96 -10.81
N PRO A 55 8.04 -11.80 -11.36
CA PRO A 55 7.19 -10.61 -11.48
C PRO A 55 5.84 -10.81 -12.20
N PRO A 56 5.74 -11.64 -13.27
CA PRO A 56 4.45 -11.90 -13.90
C PRO A 56 3.44 -12.57 -12.95
N ALA A 57 3.88 -13.47 -12.06
CA ALA A 57 3.00 -14.11 -11.08
C ALA A 57 2.50 -13.11 -10.04
N ALA A 58 3.37 -12.20 -9.57
CA ALA A 58 2.97 -11.12 -8.66
C ALA A 58 1.87 -10.24 -9.27
N THR A 59 2.00 -9.90 -10.57
CA THR A 59 1.01 -9.12 -11.30
C THR A 59 -0.33 -9.85 -11.40
N ARG A 60 -0.33 -11.14 -11.75
CA ARG A 60 -1.55 -11.96 -11.83
C ARG A 60 -2.27 -12.10 -10.49
N LEU A 61 -1.51 -12.28 -9.40
CA LEU A 61 -2.08 -12.32 -8.05
C LEU A 61 -2.68 -10.97 -7.67
N LEU A 62 -1.99 -9.87 -7.98
CA LEU A 62 -2.48 -8.52 -7.72
C LEU A 62 -3.77 -8.22 -8.49
N ASP A 63 -3.95 -8.74 -9.71
CA ASP A 63 -5.21 -8.61 -10.46
C ASP A 63 -6.38 -9.31 -9.76
N VAL A 64 -6.16 -10.56 -9.30
CA VAL A 64 -7.18 -11.33 -8.55
C VAL A 64 -7.53 -10.65 -7.24
N ILE A 65 -6.52 -10.19 -6.49
CA ILE A 65 -6.70 -9.47 -5.23
C ILE A 65 -7.42 -8.14 -5.50
N GLY A 66 -6.99 -7.38 -6.51
CA GLY A 66 -7.57 -6.09 -6.86
C GLY A 66 -9.02 -6.18 -7.36
N ALA A 67 -9.44 -7.32 -7.93
CA ALA A 67 -10.83 -7.54 -8.29
C ALA A 67 -11.75 -7.64 -7.07
N ARG A 68 -11.24 -8.16 -5.93
CA ARG A 68 -11.98 -8.17 -4.65
C ARG A 68 -11.94 -6.80 -3.97
N PHE A 69 -10.76 -6.19 -3.92
CA PHE A 69 -10.54 -4.91 -3.23
C PHE A 69 -10.76 -3.72 -4.19
N ASP A 70 -12.01 -3.60 -4.64
CA ASP A 70 -12.46 -2.63 -5.63
C ASP A 70 -12.70 -1.21 -5.07
N ALA A 71 -13.39 -0.37 -5.85
CA ALA A 71 -13.70 1.03 -5.50
C ALA A 71 -14.41 1.19 -4.15
N ARG A 72 -15.18 0.20 -3.66
CA ARG A 72 -15.82 0.24 -2.34
C ARG A 72 -14.78 0.32 -1.23
N TYR A 73 -13.67 -0.39 -1.37
CA TYR A 73 -12.53 -0.29 -0.46
C TYR A 73 -11.83 1.05 -0.57
N GLY A 74 -11.70 1.61 -1.78
CA GLY A 74 -11.17 2.96 -1.96
C GLY A 74 -11.96 4.00 -1.18
N ASP A 75 -13.28 4.05 -1.39
CA ASP A 75 -14.19 4.98 -0.72
C ASP A 75 -14.17 4.83 0.81
N ALA A 76 -14.10 3.59 1.29
CA ALA A 76 -13.98 3.27 2.71
C ALA A 76 -12.67 3.79 3.31
N PHE A 77 -11.53 3.51 2.68
CA PHE A 77 -10.23 3.93 3.18
C PHE A 77 -10.05 5.45 3.12
N ASP A 78 -10.59 6.11 2.08
CA ASP A 78 -10.60 7.57 2.00
C ASP A 78 -11.44 8.19 3.12
N ALA A 79 -12.61 7.62 3.41
CA ALA A 79 -13.46 8.07 4.51
C ALA A 79 -12.80 7.88 5.89
N LEU A 80 -12.16 6.72 6.11
CA LEU A 80 -11.43 6.43 7.35
C LEU A 80 -10.21 7.32 7.53
N ARG A 81 -9.46 7.57 6.45
CA ARG A 81 -8.32 8.49 6.47
C ARG A 81 -8.76 9.90 6.83
N ALA A 82 -9.82 10.41 6.19
CA ALA A 82 -10.36 11.74 6.49
C ALA A 82 -10.88 11.84 7.93
N LEU A 83 -11.55 10.79 8.43
CA LEU A 83 -11.97 10.71 9.83
C LEU A 83 -10.77 10.78 10.78
N ARG A 84 -9.74 9.98 10.52
CA ARG A 84 -8.51 9.95 11.33
C ARG A 84 -7.83 11.32 11.38
N GLU A 85 -7.61 11.92 10.22
CA GLU A 85 -6.98 13.23 10.10
C GLU A 85 -7.78 14.29 10.87
N ARG A 86 -9.11 14.30 10.74
CA ARG A 86 -10.00 15.22 11.46
C ARG A 86 -9.94 15.05 12.98
N LEU A 87 -10.01 13.82 13.49
CA LEU A 87 -9.99 13.55 14.94
C LEU A 87 -8.63 13.90 15.56
N LEU A 88 -7.54 13.56 14.89
CA LEU A 88 -6.20 13.88 15.39
C LEU A 88 -5.87 15.37 15.31
N ALA A 89 -6.35 16.09 14.28
CA ALA A 89 -6.13 17.53 14.16
C ALA A 89 -6.75 18.31 15.32
N ARG A 90 -7.82 17.81 15.95
CA ARG A 90 -8.43 18.39 17.16
C ARG A 90 -7.87 17.86 18.48
N GLY A 91 -6.82 17.04 18.44
CA GLY A 91 -6.20 16.43 19.62
C GLY A 91 -6.94 15.23 20.21
N SER A 92 -8.00 14.75 19.56
CA SER A 92 -8.86 13.69 20.08
C SER A 92 -8.37 12.28 19.72
N ARG A 93 -7.26 11.87 20.33
CA ARG A 93 -6.75 10.49 20.16
C ARG A 93 -7.75 9.42 20.65
N GLU A 94 -8.37 9.65 21.79
CA GLU A 94 -9.35 8.71 22.38
C GLU A 94 -10.60 8.53 21.50
N GLU A 95 -11.04 9.58 20.81
CA GLU A 95 -12.15 9.47 19.84
C GLU A 95 -11.75 8.64 18.63
N TRP A 96 -10.51 8.75 18.17
CA TRP A 96 -10.00 7.90 17.10
C TRP A 96 -9.92 6.44 17.53
N GLU A 97 -9.48 6.16 18.75
CA GLU A 97 -9.44 4.80 19.29
C GLU A 97 -10.84 4.17 19.32
N ARG A 98 -11.83 4.90 19.86
CA ARG A 98 -13.24 4.46 19.84
C ARG A 98 -13.79 4.27 18.41
N ALA A 99 -13.46 5.17 17.48
CA ALA A 99 -13.84 5.04 16.08
C ALA A 99 -13.24 3.81 15.43
N SER A 100 -11.96 3.58 15.67
CA SER A 100 -11.22 2.44 15.12
C SER A 100 -11.80 1.12 15.62
N GLU A 101 -12.08 1.00 16.92
CA GLU A 101 -12.69 -0.21 17.50
C GLU A 101 -14.06 -0.51 16.91
N GLN A 102 -14.91 0.50 16.73
CA GLN A 102 -16.26 0.29 16.19
C GLN A 102 -16.31 0.11 14.68
N LEU A 103 -15.42 0.78 13.92
CA LEU A 103 -15.44 0.76 12.46
C LEU A 103 -14.59 -0.37 11.87
N LEU A 104 -13.55 -0.84 12.56
CA LEU A 104 -12.59 -1.82 12.06
C LEU A 104 -12.68 -3.18 12.78
N GLY A 105 -13.87 -3.52 13.30
CA GLY A 105 -14.14 -4.81 13.93
C GLY A 105 -14.21 -5.98 12.93
N ASP A 106 -14.57 -7.17 13.42
CA ASP A 106 -14.56 -8.42 12.63
C ASP A 106 -15.43 -8.38 11.36
N ASP A 107 -16.46 -7.54 11.34
CA ASP A 107 -17.37 -7.34 10.20
C ASP A 107 -16.91 -6.25 9.22
N PHE A 108 -15.70 -5.71 9.40
CA PHE A 108 -15.14 -4.61 8.59
C PHE A 108 -15.28 -4.87 7.08
N THR A 109 -14.84 -6.03 6.61
CA THR A 109 -14.89 -6.38 5.18
C THR A 109 -16.32 -6.43 4.68
N THR A 110 -17.23 -7.06 5.42
CA THR A 110 -18.67 -7.10 5.10
C THR A 110 -19.26 -5.69 5.02
N ARG A 111 -18.92 -4.79 5.95
CA ARG A 111 -19.41 -3.41 5.94
C ARG A 111 -18.84 -2.57 4.79
N VAL A 112 -17.61 -2.83 4.36
CA VAL A 112 -17.05 -2.23 3.14
C VAL A 112 -17.81 -2.75 1.92
N GLU A 113 -17.93 -4.08 1.80
CA GLU A 113 -18.52 -4.74 0.64
C GLU A 113 -20.01 -4.37 0.47
N ASP A 114 -20.74 -4.13 1.56
CA ASP A 114 -22.13 -3.63 1.57
C ASP A 114 -22.25 -2.09 1.45
N GLY A 115 -21.14 -1.36 1.35
CA GLY A 115 -21.11 0.11 1.23
C GLY A 115 -21.48 0.89 2.50
N ARG A 116 -21.62 0.21 3.65
CA ARG A 116 -22.01 0.82 4.93
C ARG A 116 -20.87 1.60 5.57
N LEU A 117 -19.65 1.07 5.50
CA LEU A 117 -18.52 1.61 6.25
C LEU A 117 -18.18 3.06 5.89
N ALA A 118 -18.11 3.39 4.61
CA ALA A 118 -17.77 4.75 4.18
C ALA A 118 -18.77 5.79 4.71
N ARG A 119 -20.05 5.44 4.76
CA ARG A 119 -21.11 6.29 5.33
C ARG A 119 -20.96 6.42 6.84
N GLU A 120 -20.72 5.33 7.55
CA GLU A 120 -20.50 5.34 9.01
C GLU A 120 -19.30 6.20 9.39
N ALA A 121 -18.17 6.06 8.70
CA ALA A 121 -16.97 6.85 8.92
C ALA A 121 -17.21 8.36 8.67
N ARG A 122 -17.93 8.71 7.59
CA ARG A 122 -18.28 10.12 7.29
C ARG A 122 -19.26 10.71 8.29
N GLY A 123 -20.15 9.88 8.84
CA GLY A 123 -21.16 10.27 9.83
C GLY A 123 -20.64 10.35 11.27
N TRP A 124 -19.41 9.92 11.53
CA TRP A 124 -18.84 9.85 12.87
C TRP A 124 -18.63 11.23 13.51
N ARG A 125 -19.22 11.42 14.70
CA ARG A 125 -19.18 12.67 15.50
C ARG A 125 -18.24 12.54 16.68
#